data_AF-A0A1M6FVH8-F1
#
_entry.id   AF-A0A1M6FVH8-F1
#
_cell.length_a   1.000
_cell.length_b   1.000
_cell.length_c   1.000
_cell.angle_alpha   90.00
_cell.angle_beta   90.00
_cell.angle_gamma   90.00
#
_symmetry.space_group_name_H-M   'P 1'
#
loop_
_entity.id
_entity.type
_entity.pdbx_description
1 polymer ?
#
loop_
_entity_poly.entity_id
_entity_poly.type
_entity_poly.pdbx_seq_one_letter_code
_entity_poly.pdbx_strand_id
1 'polypeptide(L)' 'MAIGEIIKCTGAEDLYRRAEDLQLKGIKTEFVARNTLKVVGISSNK' A
#
# COMPACT_ATOMS: atom_id res chain seq x y z
N MET A 1 4.98 -8.96 1.76
CA MET A 1 5.23 -7.70 1.03
C MET A 1 6.62 -7.22 1.37
N ALA A 2 7.32 -6.61 0.42
CA ALA A 2 8.64 -6.02 0.62
C ALA A 2 8.58 -4.50 0.43
N ILE A 3 9.49 -3.77 1.07
CA ILE A 3 9.65 -2.33 0.84
C ILE A 3 10.11 -2.15 -0.62
N GLY A 4 9.45 -1.27 -1.36
CA GLY A 4 9.66 -1.05 -2.80
C GLY A 4 8.68 -1.80 -3.70
N GLU A 5 7.81 -2.66 -3.15
CA GLU A 5 6.82 -3.38 -3.93
C GLU A 5 5.75 -2.43 -4.50
N ILE A 6 5.44 -2.59 -5.78
CA ILE A 6 4.46 -1.79 -6.51
C ILE A 6 3.16 -2.56 -6.61
N ILE A 7 2.10 -2.03 -6.01
CA ILE A 7 0.76 -2.60 -5.99
C ILE A 7 -0.08 -1.82 -7.00
N LYS A 8 -0.43 -2.46 -8.11
CA LYS A 8 -1.41 -1.94 -9.07
C LYS A 8 -2.83 -2.30 -8.63
N CYS A 9 -3.69 -1.29 -8.55
CA CYS A 9 -5.09 -1.44 -8.19
C CYS A 9 -5.97 -1.11 -9.38
N THR A 10 -7.09 -1.82 -9.53
CA THR A 10 -7.94 -1.73 -10.73
C THR A 10 -8.71 -0.41 -10.79
N GLY A 11 -8.94 0.24 -9.64
CA GLY A 11 -9.66 1.50 -9.51
C GLY A 11 -9.24 2.28 -8.27
N ALA A 12 -9.70 3.54 -8.15
CA ALA A 12 -9.39 4.38 -7.00
C ALA A 12 -9.98 3.80 -5.69
N GLU A 13 -11.22 3.30 -5.72
CA GLU A 13 -11.84 2.66 -4.53
C GLU A 13 -11.06 1.45 -4.01
N ASP A 14 -10.66 0.54 -4.91
CA ASP A 14 -9.86 -0.64 -4.55
C ASP A 14 -8.50 -0.23 -3.97
N LEU A 15 -7.93 0.83 -4.52
CA LEU A 15 -6.68 1.40 -4.06
C LEU A 15 -6.80 1.92 -2.63
N TYR A 16 -7.82 2.74 -2.32
CA TYR A 16 -8.03 3.24 -0.97
C TYR A 16 -8.28 2.12 0.04
N ARG A 17 -9.11 1.13 -0.32
CA ARG A 17 -9.35 -0.04 0.54
C ARG A 17 -8.08 -0.83 0.83
N ARG A 18 -7.25 -1.06 -0.19
CA ARG A 18 -5.96 -1.74 -0.02
C ARG A 18 -4.98 -0.90 0.80
N ALA A 19 -4.89 0.40 0.55
CA ALA A 19 -4.03 1.28 1.34
C ALA A 19 -4.39 1.24 2.83
N GLU A 20 -5.69 1.25 3.14
CA GLU A 20 -6.20 1.17 4.52
C GLU A 20 -5.93 -0.19 5.17
N ASP A 21 -6.21 -1.30 4.48
CA ASP A 21 -5.88 -2.65 4.97
C ASP A 21 -4.38 -2.82 5.24
N LEU A 22 -3.55 -2.29 4.36
CA LEU A 22 -2.10 -2.30 4.53
C LEU A 22 -1.67 -1.44 5.71
N GLN A 23 -2.25 -0.25 5.87
CA GLN A 23 -1.99 0.62 7.01
C GLN A 23 -2.37 -0.05 8.33
N LEU A 24 -3.51 -0.75 8.40
CA LEU A 24 -3.95 -1.53 9.55
C LEU A 24 -3.01 -2.69 9.88
N LYS A 25 -2.38 -3.28 8.86
CA LYS A 25 -1.34 -4.31 9.00
C LYS A 25 0.03 -3.73 9.36
N GLY A 26 0.13 -2.42 9.58
CA GLY A 26 1.40 -1.73 9.89
C GLY A 26 2.27 -1.49 8.65
N ILE A 27 1.74 -1.68 7.44
CA ILE A 27 2.44 -1.48 6.18
C ILE A 27 2.16 -0.05 5.70
N LYS A 28 3.21 0.78 5.65
CA LYS A 28 3.14 2.12 5.07
C LYS A 28 3.25 2.02 3.56
N THR A 29 2.24 2.55 2.88
CA THR A 29 2.21 2.69 1.43
C THR A 29 2.14 4.15 1.02
N GLU A 30 2.72 4.47 -0.14
CA GLU A 30 2.72 5.80 -0.74
C GLU A 30 2.08 5.72 -2.13
N PHE A 31 1.30 6.74 -2.46
CA PHE A 31 0.63 6.85 -3.75
C PHE A 31 1.62 7.35 -4.80
N VAL A 32 1.95 6.51 -5.79
CA VAL A 32 2.92 6.87 -6.84
C VAL A 32 2.21 7.24 -8.14
N ALA A 33 1.05 6.66 -8.42
CA ALA A 33 0.25 6.98 -9.61
C ALA A 33 -1.24 6.74 -9.38
N ARG A 34 -2.08 7.14 -10.35
CA ARG A 34 -3.57 7.12 -10.33
C ARG A 34 -4.18 5.83 -9.78
N ASN A 35 -3.48 4.71 -9.97
CA ASN A 35 -3.91 3.36 -9.64
C ASN A 35 -2.77 2.54 -9.03
N THR A 36 -1.78 3.21 -8.42
CA THR A 36 -0.54 2.54 -8.01
C THR A 36 -0.08 2.99 -6.63
N LEU A 37 0.05 2.02 -5.74
CA LEU A 37 0.63 2.17 -4.41
C LEU A 37 2.04 1.58 -4.41
N LYS A 38 2.95 2.19 -3.69
CA LYS A 38 4.29 1.67 -3.42
C LYS A 38 4.45 1.45 -1.94
N VAL A 39 4.93 0.29 -1.55
CA VAL A 39 5.25 0.01 -0.15
C VAL A 39 6.52 0.80 0.21
N VAL A 40 6.42 1.71 1.17
CA VAL A 40 7.55 2.55 1.64
C VAL A 40 8.04 2.15 3.03
N GLY A 41 7.25 1.37 3.76
CA GLY A 41 7.67 0.87 5.07
C GLY A 41 6.81 -0.29 5.52
N ILE A 42 7.39 -1.19 6.30
CA ILE A 42 6.68 -2.29 6.94
C ILE A 42 7.02 -2.22 8.42
N SER A 43 6.08 -1.71 9.21
CA SER A 43 6.17 -1.71 10.66
C SER A 43 5.73 -3.09 11.15
N SER A 44 6.63 -4.06 11.05
CA SER A 44 6.45 -5.34 11.73
C SER A 44 6.63 -5.08 13.21
N ASN A 45 5.53 -4.74 13.90
CA ASN A 45 5.54 -4.63 15.35
C ASN A 45 5.83 -6.04 15.88
N LYS A 46 7.05 -6.23 16.37
CA LYS A 46 7.58 -7.48 16.87
C LYS A 46 7.18 -7.68 18.33
#